data_AF-A0A9E0NBL5-F1
#
_entry.id   AF-A0A9E0NBL5-F1
#
_cell.length_a   1.000
_cell.length_b   1.000
_cell.length_c   1.000
_cell.angle_alpha   90.00
_cell.angle_beta   90.00
_cell.angle_gamma   90.00
#
_symmetry.space_group_name_H-M   'P 1'
#
loop_
_entity.id
_entity.type
_entity.pdbx_description
1 polymer ?
#
loop_
_entity_poly.entity_id
_entity_poly.type
_entity_poly.pdbx_seq_one_letter_code
_entity_poly.pdbx_strand_id
1 'polypeptide(L)'
;MPRALVAAGILFLLGLVAACPPPRQGAGGAMGGGGGGGAGINPDACGNISVNPVGRRLHSFLVASAELDRASLELEQSVLGACRKMAQELGITPTGDTRAVCAAVVAELDANLKVSVSQEKRLVTRTVPPECTTDVDFAASVVAECEAKLATDIDVTCEGRCGGTCNGACDGTCSGGGAGGECAGMCSGTCRGECTGSCQGYAAVDASVECKASAEVRATLNTTCTEPRVEIVEQDVTIIDDSKFQKAMAAIRVGMPTILRVGKKAELVARAAVLWGKTLGGLVRSTGELIADLGERTLCVGGQFAASIAALAQIEARFSVSIEVSASISASAGASAQ
;
A
#
# COMPACT_ATOMS: atom_id res chain seq x y z
N MET A 1 28.58 -0.68 18.71
CA MET A 1 29.05 -0.63 17.31
C MET A 1 28.22 -1.61 16.50
N PRO A 2 27.69 -1.27 15.30
CA PRO A 2 27.30 0.04 14.82
C PRO A 2 25.76 0.23 14.85
N ARG A 3 25.32 1.30 15.51
CA ARG A 3 23.98 1.91 15.41
C ARG A 3 24.14 3.09 14.45
N ALA A 4 23.81 2.93 13.16
CA ALA A 4 23.85 4.03 12.18
C ALA A 4 23.09 3.77 10.85
N LEU A 5 22.27 2.71 10.71
CA LEU A 5 21.82 2.28 9.37
C LEU A 5 20.31 2.22 9.12
N VAL A 6 19.45 2.61 10.06
CA VAL A 6 17.99 2.58 9.85
C VAL A 6 17.41 3.97 9.52
N ALA A 7 18.18 5.05 9.65
CA ALA A 7 17.74 6.42 9.37
C ALA A 7 18.26 7.02 8.05
N ALA A 8 18.93 6.24 7.19
CA ALA A 8 19.57 6.75 5.97
C ALA A 8 18.99 6.22 4.64
N GLY A 9 17.91 5.41 4.66
CA GLY A 9 17.38 4.77 3.46
C GLY A 9 16.20 5.45 2.76
N ILE A 10 15.53 6.42 3.40
CA ILE A 10 14.29 7.03 2.88
C ILE A 10 14.37 8.56 2.97
N LEU A 11 15.48 9.11 2.49
CA LEU A 11 15.65 10.55 2.32
C LEU A 11 16.06 10.93 0.88
N PHE A 12 16.08 9.97 -0.05
CA PHE A 12 16.63 10.16 -1.40
C PHE A 12 15.61 10.17 -2.55
N LEU A 13 14.31 10.19 -2.26
CA LEU A 13 13.26 10.30 -3.30
C LEU A 13 12.44 11.60 -3.25
N LEU A 14 12.68 12.48 -2.27
CA LEU A 14 12.07 13.82 -2.18
C LEU A 14 12.70 14.87 -3.13
N GLY A 15 13.56 14.45 -4.06
CA GLY A 15 14.36 15.36 -4.90
C GLY A 15 13.79 15.69 -6.28
N LEU A 16 12.66 15.12 -6.72
CA LEU A 16 12.19 15.26 -8.12
C LEU A 16 10.79 15.87 -8.31
N VAL A 17 10.09 16.30 -7.25
CA VAL A 17 8.75 16.91 -7.35
C VAL A 17 8.75 18.44 -7.13
N ALA A 18 9.87 19.11 -7.42
CA ALA A 18 9.99 20.57 -7.28
C ALA A 18 9.32 21.39 -8.41
N ALA A 19 8.34 20.83 -9.13
CA ALA A 19 7.66 21.52 -10.24
C ALA A 19 6.13 21.31 -10.32
N CYS A 20 5.47 20.81 -9.27
CA CYS A 20 4.01 20.87 -9.21
C CYS A 20 3.57 22.13 -8.44
N PRO A 21 3.00 23.16 -9.11
CA PRO A 21 2.42 24.29 -8.40
C PRO A 21 1.25 23.83 -7.52
N PRO A 22 1.02 24.46 -6.35
CA PRO A 22 -0.08 24.11 -5.47
C PRO A 22 -1.44 24.36 -6.16
N PRO A 23 -2.48 23.56 -5.86
CA PRO A 23 -3.81 23.81 -6.38
C PRO A 23 -4.31 25.16 -5.85
N ARG A 24 -4.69 26.06 -6.76
CA ARG A 24 -5.25 27.37 -6.45
C ARG A 24 -6.57 27.21 -5.71
N GLN A 25 -6.62 27.68 -4.46
CA GLN A 25 -7.88 27.95 -3.76
C GLN A 25 -8.60 29.11 -4.47
N GLY A 26 -9.68 28.79 -5.20
CA GLY A 26 -10.60 29.78 -5.76
C GLY A 26 -11.56 30.28 -4.68
N ALA A 27 -11.62 31.59 -4.50
CA ALA A 27 -12.51 32.28 -3.58
C ALA A 27 -13.94 32.43 -4.16
N GLY A 28 -14.94 32.19 -3.31
CA GLY A 28 -16.20 32.93 -3.27
C GLY A 28 -17.31 32.58 -4.27
N GLY A 29 -18.26 31.74 -3.82
CA GLY A 29 -19.57 31.60 -4.46
C GLY A 29 -20.43 30.53 -3.78
N ALA A 30 -21.35 30.96 -2.92
CA ALA A 30 -22.25 30.10 -2.15
C ALA A 30 -23.34 29.45 -3.04
N MET A 31 -23.57 28.15 -2.87
CA MET A 31 -24.86 27.51 -2.54
C MET A 31 -24.80 25.97 -2.68
N GLY A 32 -25.16 25.25 -1.61
CA GLY A 32 -25.90 23.98 -1.69
C GLY A 32 -25.13 22.64 -1.88
N GLY A 33 -24.79 21.98 -0.77
CA GLY A 33 -24.99 20.53 -0.55
C GLY A 33 -24.23 19.49 -1.38
N GLY A 34 -23.24 18.84 -0.74
CA GLY A 34 -22.97 17.40 -0.90
C GLY A 34 -21.81 16.98 -1.83
N GLY A 35 -20.73 16.45 -1.22
CA GLY A 35 -19.80 15.48 -1.83
C GLY A 35 -18.63 16.07 -2.61
N GLY A 36 -17.40 15.76 -2.17
CA GLY A 36 -16.15 16.26 -2.76
C GLY A 36 -15.97 15.85 -4.22
N GLY A 37 -15.86 16.86 -5.09
CA GLY A 37 -15.47 16.70 -6.49
C GLY A 37 -13.98 16.44 -6.62
N GLY A 38 -13.56 15.19 -6.51
CA GLY A 38 -12.41 14.68 -7.25
C GLY A 38 -12.92 14.12 -8.56
N ALA A 39 -12.34 14.52 -9.70
CA ALA A 39 -12.58 13.86 -10.97
C ALA A 39 -12.08 12.41 -10.86
N GLY A 40 -12.97 11.50 -10.47
CA GLY A 40 -12.65 10.09 -10.33
C GLY A 40 -12.28 9.50 -11.70
N ILE A 41 -11.34 8.56 -11.69
CA ILE A 41 -10.91 7.87 -12.91
C ILE A 41 -12.06 6.95 -13.34
N ASN A 42 -12.57 7.17 -14.55
CA ASN A 42 -13.62 6.34 -15.12
C ASN A 42 -13.11 5.75 -16.44
N PRO A 43 -12.76 4.44 -16.47
CA PRO A 43 -12.21 3.79 -17.65
C PRO A 43 -13.19 3.75 -18.82
N ASP A 44 -14.49 3.86 -18.57
CA ASP A 44 -15.55 3.80 -19.59
C ASP A 44 -16.03 5.19 -20.04
N ALA A 45 -15.55 6.27 -19.42
CA ALA A 45 -15.95 7.64 -19.75
C ALA A 45 -15.60 8.04 -21.20
N CYS A 46 -14.65 7.35 -21.82
CA CYS A 46 -14.21 7.59 -23.19
C CYS A 46 -14.84 6.63 -24.22
N GLY A 47 -15.86 5.87 -23.82
CA GLY A 47 -16.47 4.81 -24.63
C GLY A 47 -15.62 3.53 -24.67
N ASN A 48 -16.03 2.55 -25.48
CA ASN A 48 -15.29 1.29 -25.62
C ASN A 48 -14.00 1.49 -26.40
N ILE A 49 -12.89 1.74 -25.69
CA ILE A 49 -11.54 1.86 -26.26
C ILE A 49 -10.87 0.50 -26.48
N SER A 50 -11.40 -0.60 -25.93
CA SER A 50 -10.83 -1.95 -26.01
C SER A 50 -11.01 -2.66 -27.36
N VAL A 51 -11.30 -1.91 -28.42
CA VAL A 51 -11.59 -2.42 -29.78
C VAL A 51 -10.34 -2.83 -30.56
N ASN A 52 -9.16 -2.38 -30.14
CA ASN A 52 -7.86 -2.76 -30.69
C ASN A 52 -6.87 -3.12 -29.55
N PRO A 53 -5.71 -3.73 -29.84
CA PRO A 53 -4.76 -4.14 -28.80
C PRO A 53 -4.28 -2.99 -27.90
N VAL A 54 -3.97 -1.83 -28.48
CA VAL A 54 -3.49 -0.65 -27.73
C VAL A 54 -4.57 -0.13 -26.78
N GLY A 55 -5.79 0.04 -27.29
CA GLY A 55 -6.92 0.50 -26.52
C GLY A 55 -7.37 -0.49 -25.44
N ARG A 56 -7.17 -1.81 -25.62
CA ARG A 56 -7.42 -2.81 -24.57
C ARG A 56 -6.43 -2.71 -23.42
N ARG A 57 -5.14 -2.59 -23.72
CA ARG A 57 -4.09 -2.38 -22.71
C ARG A 57 -4.34 -1.09 -21.93
N LEU A 58 -4.70 -0.04 -22.65
CA LEU A 58 -5.06 1.24 -22.08
C LEU A 58 -6.29 1.17 -21.17
N HIS A 59 -7.34 0.47 -21.58
CA HIS A 59 -8.53 0.27 -20.75
C HIS A 59 -8.18 -0.47 -19.47
N SER A 60 -7.45 -1.60 -19.56
CA SER A 60 -6.97 -2.35 -18.40
C SER A 60 -6.15 -1.47 -17.45
N PHE A 61 -5.30 -0.60 -18.01
CA PHE A 61 -4.53 0.36 -17.25
C PHE A 61 -5.42 1.38 -16.52
N LEU A 62 -6.44 1.95 -17.19
CA LEU A 62 -7.40 2.89 -16.59
C LEU A 62 -8.28 2.22 -15.51
N VAL A 63 -8.64 0.96 -15.68
CA VAL A 63 -9.36 0.17 -14.66
C VAL A 63 -8.50 0.02 -13.41
N ALA A 64 -7.25 -0.44 -13.57
CA ALA A 64 -6.32 -0.57 -12.46
C ALA A 64 -6.05 0.78 -11.76
N SER A 65 -6.01 1.87 -12.53
CA SER A 65 -5.92 3.23 -11.98
C SER A 65 -7.05 3.55 -11.00
N ALA A 66 -8.28 3.27 -11.44
CA ALA A 66 -9.48 3.59 -10.69
C ALA A 66 -9.60 2.70 -9.44
N GLU A 67 -9.21 1.43 -9.55
CA GLU A 67 -9.13 0.51 -8.40
C GLU A 67 -8.07 0.96 -7.39
N LEU A 68 -6.89 1.41 -7.86
CA LEU A 68 -5.83 1.93 -7.00
C LEU A 68 -6.26 3.19 -6.23
N ASP A 69 -6.94 4.14 -6.90
CA ASP A 69 -7.46 5.35 -6.25
C ASP A 69 -8.50 5.02 -5.18
N ARG A 70 -9.45 4.13 -5.50
CA ARG A 70 -10.47 3.66 -4.54
C ARG A 70 -9.83 2.96 -3.34
N ALA A 71 -8.91 2.03 -3.58
CA ALA A 71 -8.20 1.35 -2.51
C ALA A 71 -7.41 2.33 -1.62
N SER A 72 -6.84 3.38 -2.21
CA SER A 72 -6.13 4.40 -1.45
C SER A 72 -7.04 5.21 -0.54
N LEU A 73 -8.27 5.51 -0.99
CA LEU A 73 -9.32 6.12 -0.15
C LEU A 73 -9.76 5.17 0.97
N GLU A 74 -9.94 3.88 0.68
CA GLU A 74 -10.33 2.87 1.67
C GLU A 74 -9.26 2.67 2.74
N LEU A 75 -7.98 2.68 2.36
CA LEU A 75 -6.86 2.63 3.30
C LEU A 75 -6.86 3.86 4.21
N GLU A 76 -7.04 5.06 3.66
CA GLU A 76 -7.14 6.29 4.46
C GLU A 76 -8.30 6.24 5.45
N GLN A 77 -9.49 5.80 4.99
CA GLN A 77 -10.66 5.65 5.86
C GLN A 77 -10.44 4.58 6.94
N SER A 78 -9.71 3.52 6.64
CA SER A 78 -9.34 2.49 7.61
C SER A 78 -8.40 3.04 8.68
N VAL A 79 -7.41 3.86 8.30
CA VAL A 79 -6.52 4.57 9.25
C VAL A 79 -7.33 5.53 10.12
N LEU A 80 -8.16 6.39 9.51
CA LEU A 80 -9.01 7.33 10.24
C LEU A 80 -9.94 6.60 11.21
N GLY A 81 -10.55 5.49 10.78
CA GLY A 81 -11.40 4.65 11.62
C GLY A 81 -10.66 4.08 12.83
N ALA A 82 -9.43 3.59 12.64
CA ALA A 82 -8.58 3.13 13.74
C ALA A 82 -8.25 4.28 14.70
N CYS A 83 -7.84 5.45 14.20
CA CYS A 83 -7.53 6.60 15.04
C CYS A 83 -8.76 7.10 15.81
N ARG A 84 -9.95 7.11 15.22
CA ARG A 84 -11.19 7.48 15.91
C ARG A 84 -11.52 6.53 17.06
N LYS A 85 -11.33 5.23 16.88
CA LYS A 85 -11.52 4.25 17.96
C LYS A 85 -10.53 4.47 19.10
N MET A 86 -9.26 4.72 18.78
CA MET A 86 -8.26 5.06 19.80
C MET A 86 -8.60 6.36 20.54
N ALA A 87 -9.06 7.39 19.81
CA ALA A 87 -9.49 8.65 20.41
C ALA A 87 -10.62 8.45 21.43
N GLN A 88 -11.58 7.58 21.12
CA GLN A 88 -12.68 7.24 22.03
C GLN A 88 -12.18 6.58 23.33
N GLU A 89 -11.26 5.61 23.23
CA GLU A 89 -10.64 4.96 24.40
C GLU A 89 -9.84 5.94 25.27
N LEU A 90 -9.19 6.92 24.62
CA LEU A 90 -8.44 7.98 25.31
C LEU A 90 -9.34 9.11 25.85
N GLY A 91 -10.64 9.11 25.54
CA GLY A 91 -11.57 10.17 25.95
C GLY A 91 -11.40 11.49 25.20
N ILE A 92 -10.80 11.45 24.01
CA ILE A 92 -10.63 12.62 23.12
C ILE A 92 -11.82 12.67 22.16
N THR A 93 -12.31 13.86 21.85
CA THR A 93 -13.29 14.05 20.78
C THR A 93 -12.55 14.22 19.44
N PRO A 94 -12.57 13.22 18.53
CA PRO A 94 -11.84 13.32 17.27
C PRO A 94 -12.53 14.31 16.33
N THR A 95 -11.92 15.46 16.08
CA THR A 95 -12.40 16.46 15.12
C THR A 95 -11.35 16.70 14.03
N GLY A 96 -11.81 17.01 12.82
CA GLY A 96 -10.95 17.28 11.67
C GLY A 96 -10.69 16.09 10.76
N ASP A 97 -9.64 16.21 9.95
CA ASP A 97 -9.20 15.21 8.97
C ASP A 97 -8.39 14.06 9.60
N THR A 98 -8.04 13.07 8.78
CA THR A 98 -7.24 11.90 9.19
C THR A 98 -5.97 12.28 9.94
N ARG A 99 -5.25 13.30 9.46
CA ARG A 99 -4.01 13.76 10.09
C ARG A 99 -4.27 14.36 11.47
N ALA A 100 -5.23 15.29 11.56
CA ALA A 100 -5.56 15.96 12.83
C ALA A 100 -6.00 14.95 13.89
N VAL A 101 -6.88 14.00 13.53
CA VAL A 101 -7.38 12.98 14.46
C VAL A 101 -6.26 12.06 14.93
N CYS A 102 -5.44 11.52 14.02
CA CYS A 102 -4.35 10.62 14.41
C CYS A 102 -3.26 11.36 15.21
N ALA A 103 -2.94 12.61 14.87
CA ALA A 103 -1.98 13.42 15.64
C ALA A 103 -2.44 13.69 17.08
N ALA A 104 -3.73 13.97 17.27
CA ALA A 104 -4.31 14.15 18.60
C ALA A 104 -4.22 12.87 19.45
N VAL A 105 -4.50 11.71 18.85
CA VAL A 105 -4.34 10.41 19.51
C VAL A 105 -2.90 10.17 19.95
N VAL A 106 -1.92 10.42 19.06
CA VAL A 106 -0.50 10.23 19.36
C VAL A 106 -0.07 11.15 20.52
N ALA A 107 -0.50 12.41 20.51
CA ALA A 107 -0.16 13.35 21.57
C ALA A 107 -0.72 12.94 22.95
N GLU A 108 -1.97 12.49 22.99
CA GLU A 108 -2.61 12.04 24.23
C GLU A 108 -2.03 10.70 24.72
N LEU A 109 -1.70 9.79 23.80
CA LEU A 109 -1.04 8.54 24.15
C LEU A 109 0.34 8.80 24.78
N ASP A 110 1.13 9.69 24.17
CA ASP A 110 2.43 10.13 24.70
C ASP A 110 2.29 10.79 26.08
N ALA A 111 1.28 11.66 26.26
CA ALA A 111 0.99 12.28 27.56
C ALA A 111 0.64 11.24 28.64
N ASN A 112 -0.22 10.28 28.34
CA ASN A 112 -0.62 9.23 29.29
C ASN A 112 0.55 8.30 29.63
N LEU A 113 1.37 7.93 28.65
CA LEU A 113 2.54 7.08 28.88
C LEU A 113 3.64 7.79 29.69
N LYS A 114 3.93 9.06 29.40
CA LYS A 114 4.92 9.85 30.14
C LYS A 114 4.59 10.04 31.62
N VAL A 115 3.30 10.13 31.95
CA VAL A 115 2.85 10.25 33.34
C VAL A 115 2.87 8.90 34.07
N SER A 116 2.68 7.81 33.34
CA SER A 116 2.45 6.48 33.94
C SER A 116 3.72 5.66 34.16
N VAL A 117 4.80 5.95 33.42
CA VAL A 117 6.05 5.18 33.45
C VAL A 117 7.19 6.02 34.02
N SER A 118 7.84 5.53 35.09
CA SER A 118 9.06 6.15 35.62
C SER A 118 10.20 6.04 34.58
N GLN A 119 10.96 7.12 34.39
CA GLN A 119 11.88 7.38 33.27
C GLN A 119 12.99 6.34 33.01
N GLU A 120 13.07 5.27 33.78
CA GLU A 120 14.19 4.32 33.75
C GLU A 120 13.91 3.00 33.02
N LYS A 121 12.66 2.67 32.61
CA LYS A 121 12.36 1.29 32.17
C LYS A 121 11.45 1.15 30.93
N ARG A 122 11.86 0.22 30.06
CA ARG A 122 11.39 -0.03 28.68
C ARG A 122 10.04 -0.74 28.64
N LEU A 123 9.04 -0.16 27.97
CA LEU A 123 7.88 -0.91 27.50
C LEU A 123 8.30 -1.72 26.25
N VAL A 124 8.52 -3.03 26.39
CA VAL A 124 8.89 -3.86 25.24
C VAL A 124 7.62 -4.31 24.54
N THR A 125 7.30 -3.69 23.42
CA THR A 125 6.21 -4.17 22.56
C THR A 125 6.78 -5.22 21.61
N ARG A 126 6.26 -6.45 21.71
CA ARG A 126 6.53 -7.51 20.75
C ARG A 126 5.40 -7.53 19.74
N THR A 127 5.71 -7.12 18.52
CA THR A 127 4.75 -7.11 17.42
C THR A 127 4.95 -8.35 16.56
N VAL A 128 3.89 -9.15 16.42
CA VAL A 128 3.81 -10.19 15.39
C VAL A 128 3.28 -9.52 14.12
N PRO A 129 4.12 -9.37 13.06
CA PRO A 129 3.71 -8.71 11.83
C PRO A 129 2.63 -9.51 11.11
N PRO A 130 1.76 -8.86 10.31
CA PRO A 130 0.81 -9.57 9.49
C PRO A 130 1.53 -10.20 8.30
N GLU A 131 1.16 -11.44 7.97
CA GLU A 131 1.61 -12.11 6.76
C GLU A 131 0.58 -11.86 5.66
N CYS A 132 1.04 -11.31 4.54
CA CYS A 132 0.21 -10.99 3.40
C CYS A 132 0.44 -12.03 2.29
N THR A 133 -0.64 -12.61 1.77
CA THR A 133 -0.65 -13.60 0.70
C THR A 133 -1.42 -13.06 -0.50
N THR A 134 -0.77 -13.09 -1.65
CA THR A 134 -1.34 -12.71 -2.94
C THR A 134 -1.58 -13.96 -3.78
N ASP A 135 -2.72 -14.01 -4.45
CA ASP A 135 -3.01 -15.05 -5.43
C ASP A 135 -2.29 -14.71 -6.74
N VAL A 136 -1.32 -15.53 -7.13
CA VAL A 136 -0.51 -15.31 -8.34
C VAL A 136 -1.25 -15.71 -9.62
N ASP A 137 -2.20 -16.64 -9.50
CA ASP A 137 -3.02 -17.09 -10.63
C ASP A 137 -4.00 -15.96 -11.02
N PHE A 138 -4.46 -15.18 -10.03
CA PHE A 138 -5.19 -13.94 -10.29
C PHE A 138 -4.34 -12.94 -11.10
N ALA A 139 -3.08 -12.70 -10.72
CA ALA A 139 -2.20 -11.81 -11.48
C ALA A 139 -2.02 -12.28 -12.94
N ALA A 140 -1.80 -13.59 -13.14
CA ALA A 140 -1.73 -14.19 -14.47
C ALA A 140 -3.02 -13.97 -15.28
N SER A 141 -4.19 -14.13 -14.64
CA SER A 141 -5.48 -13.92 -15.30
C SER A 141 -5.67 -12.48 -15.77
N VAL A 142 -5.23 -11.48 -14.99
CA VAL A 142 -5.29 -10.07 -15.37
C VAL A 142 -4.41 -9.80 -16.59
N VAL A 143 -3.20 -10.36 -16.63
CA VAL A 143 -2.32 -10.25 -17.79
C VAL A 143 -2.92 -10.91 -19.01
N ALA A 144 -3.44 -12.13 -18.86
CA ALA A 144 -4.05 -12.90 -19.93
C ALA A 144 -5.20 -12.14 -20.60
N GLU A 145 -6.10 -11.56 -19.79
CA GLU A 145 -7.18 -10.69 -20.27
C GLU A 145 -6.64 -9.45 -20.99
N CYS A 146 -5.62 -8.81 -20.41
CA CYS A 146 -5.04 -7.58 -20.95
C CYS A 146 -4.33 -7.80 -22.30
N GLU A 147 -3.59 -8.90 -22.45
CA GLU A 147 -2.89 -9.25 -23.68
C GLU A 147 -3.74 -10.05 -24.68
N ALA A 148 -4.93 -10.51 -24.25
CA ALA A 148 -5.72 -11.55 -24.93
C ALA A 148 -4.92 -12.81 -25.25
N LYS A 149 -4.22 -13.30 -24.23
CA LYS A 149 -3.52 -14.59 -24.22
C LYS A 149 -4.21 -15.55 -23.27
N LEU A 150 -3.80 -16.82 -23.27
CA LEU A 150 -4.21 -17.77 -22.24
C LEU A 150 -3.37 -17.53 -20.98
N ALA A 151 -3.98 -17.70 -19.80
CA ALA A 151 -3.28 -17.53 -18.53
C ALA A 151 -2.13 -18.54 -18.33
N THR A 152 -2.19 -19.69 -19.02
CA THR A 152 -1.13 -20.70 -19.04
C THR A 152 0.12 -20.26 -19.79
N ASP A 153 0.04 -19.18 -20.58
CA ASP A 153 1.15 -18.66 -21.37
C ASP A 153 1.83 -17.46 -20.66
N ILE A 154 1.44 -17.18 -19.41
CA ILE A 154 1.96 -16.06 -18.62
C ILE A 154 2.89 -16.60 -17.54
N ASP A 155 4.17 -16.30 -17.67
CA ASP A 155 5.16 -16.62 -16.64
C ASP A 155 4.99 -15.69 -15.44
N VAL A 156 4.74 -16.28 -14.27
CA VAL A 156 4.63 -15.54 -13.00
C VAL A 156 5.79 -15.90 -12.07
N THR A 157 6.63 -14.90 -11.80
CA THR A 157 7.72 -15.00 -10.83
C THR A 157 7.26 -14.42 -9.49
N CYS A 158 7.33 -15.22 -8.42
CA CYS A 158 7.07 -14.75 -7.05
C CYS A 158 8.37 -14.29 -6.39
N GLU A 159 8.55 -13.00 -6.15
CA GLU A 159 9.62 -12.48 -5.29
C GLU A 159 9.16 -12.52 -3.83
N GLY A 160 9.22 -13.72 -3.23
CA GLY A 160 8.72 -13.95 -1.88
C GLY A 160 8.57 -15.42 -1.53
N ARG A 161 7.83 -15.72 -0.45
CA ARG A 161 7.55 -17.11 -0.07
C ARG A 161 6.47 -17.67 -0.99
N CYS A 162 6.80 -18.64 -1.82
CA CYS A 162 5.80 -19.36 -2.59
C CYS A 162 5.14 -20.39 -1.67
N GLY A 163 3.82 -20.45 -1.67
CA GLY A 163 2.99 -21.42 -0.94
C GLY A 163 2.19 -22.25 -1.95
N GLY A 164 2.90 -22.95 -2.83
CA GLY A 164 2.34 -23.68 -3.96
C GLY A 164 3.43 -24.38 -4.78
N THR A 165 3.18 -24.64 -6.06
CA THR A 165 4.18 -25.29 -6.93
C THR A 165 5.18 -24.25 -7.43
N CYS A 166 6.46 -24.48 -7.16
CA CYS A 166 7.56 -23.69 -7.69
C CYS A 166 8.28 -24.55 -8.76
N ASN A 167 8.47 -23.99 -9.95
CA ASN A 167 9.36 -24.50 -11.00
C ASN A 167 10.57 -23.56 -11.08
N GLY A 168 11.62 -23.84 -10.30
CA GLY A 168 12.83 -23.01 -10.21
C GLY A 168 13.55 -23.17 -8.88
N ALA A 169 14.43 -22.23 -8.51
CA ALA A 169 15.21 -22.37 -7.29
C ALA A 169 14.35 -22.10 -6.04
N CYS A 170 14.20 -23.08 -5.15
CA CYS A 170 13.47 -22.90 -3.88
C CYS A 170 14.45 -22.82 -2.70
N ASP A 171 14.54 -21.65 -2.07
CA ASP A 171 15.28 -21.44 -0.82
C ASP A 171 14.37 -21.82 0.37
N GLY A 172 14.22 -23.13 0.61
CA GLY A 172 13.33 -23.70 1.63
C GLY A 172 13.10 -25.20 1.45
N THR A 173 11.93 -25.68 1.89
CA THR A 173 11.56 -27.10 1.72
C THR A 173 10.90 -27.30 0.36
N CYS A 174 11.45 -28.20 -0.47
CA CYS A 174 10.86 -28.60 -1.74
C CYS A 174 10.46 -30.08 -1.70
N SER A 175 9.22 -30.38 -2.11
CA SER A 175 8.69 -31.76 -2.17
C SER A 175 9.08 -32.53 -3.44
N GLY A 176 9.73 -31.89 -4.42
CA GLY A 176 10.09 -32.48 -5.72
C GLY A 176 11.42 -31.94 -6.28
N GLY A 177 12.45 -31.82 -5.44
CA GLY A 177 13.73 -31.24 -5.84
C GLY A 177 14.60 -32.15 -6.73
N GLY A 178 15.14 -31.60 -7.81
CA GLY A 178 16.20 -32.20 -8.62
C GLY A 178 17.61 -31.82 -8.16
N ALA A 179 18.64 -32.46 -8.70
CA ALA A 179 20.03 -32.09 -8.41
C ALA A 179 20.34 -30.69 -8.98
N GLY A 180 20.77 -29.75 -8.13
CA GLY A 180 21.13 -28.38 -8.54
C GLY A 180 20.35 -27.24 -7.88
N GLY A 181 19.38 -27.55 -7.00
CA GLY A 181 18.57 -26.54 -6.32
C GLY A 181 17.27 -26.17 -7.06
N GLU A 182 17.02 -26.79 -8.21
CA GLU A 182 15.76 -26.73 -8.92
C GLU A 182 14.67 -27.52 -8.17
N CYS A 183 13.59 -26.83 -7.85
CA CYS A 183 12.35 -27.35 -7.32
C CYS A 183 11.34 -27.44 -8.46
N ALA A 184 10.69 -28.58 -8.63
CA ALA A 184 9.55 -28.78 -9.52
C ALA A 184 8.40 -29.39 -8.70
N GLY A 185 7.96 -28.67 -7.67
CA GLY A 185 7.03 -29.19 -6.68
C GLY A 185 6.60 -28.18 -5.63
N MET A 186 5.90 -28.62 -4.59
CA MET A 186 5.47 -27.74 -3.49
C MET A 186 6.72 -27.16 -2.82
N CYS A 187 6.87 -25.84 -2.90
CA CYS A 187 7.92 -25.07 -2.23
C CYS A 187 7.31 -24.38 -1.00
N SER A 188 7.99 -24.45 0.13
CA SER A 188 7.71 -23.65 1.33
C SER A 188 8.96 -22.85 1.68
N GLY A 189 9.22 -21.82 0.88
CA GLY A 189 10.48 -21.07 0.87
C GLY A 189 10.47 -19.94 -0.16
N THR A 190 11.59 -19.24 -0.32
CA THR A 190 11.72 -18.21 -1.36
C THR A 190 11.88 -18.89 -2.72
N CYS A 191 10.87 -18.80 -3.58
CA CYS A 191 10.94 -19.34 -4.94
C CYS A 191 11.60 -18.29 -5.86
N ARG A 192 12.59 -18.71 -6.65
CA ARG A 192 13.20 -17.93 -7.73
C ARG A 192 12.94 -18.70 -9.02
N GLY A 193 11.73 -18.54 -9.55
CA GLY A 193 11.19 -19.25 -10.71
C GLY A 193 9.68 -19.06 -10.84
N GLU A 194 9.03 -19.84 -11.69
CA GLU A 194 7.57 -19.84 -11.84
C GLU A 194 6.92 -20.35 -10.56
N CYS A 195 6.00 -19.58 -9.99
CA CYS A 195 5.20 -19.96 -8.83
C CYS A 195 3.72 -19.99 -9.21
N THR A 196 3.02 -21.05 -8.83
CA THR A 196 1.55 -21.15 -8.95
C THR A 196 0.92 -21.25 -7.56
N GLY A 197 -0.28 -20.69 -7.38
CA GLY A 197 -0.99 -20.67 -6.10
C GLY A 197 -0.83 -19.37 -5.29
N SER A 198 -0.15 -19.44 -4.13
CA SER A 198 -0.02 -18.27 -3.23
C SER A 198 1.42 -17.75 -3.16
N CYS A 199 1.57 -16.42 -3.17
CA CYS A 199 2.85 -15.74 -3.00
C CYS A 199 2.77 -14.80 -1.81
N GLN A 200 3.61 -15.03 -0.79
CA GLN A 200 3.85 -14.05 0.27
C GLN A 200 4.90 -13.06 -0.21
N GLY A 201 4.46 -12.00 -0.86
CA GLY A 201 5.35 -10.99 -1.44
C GLY A 201 4.78 -10.40 -2.71
N TYR A 202 5.67 -10.15 -3.66
CA TYR A 202 5.36 -9.50 -4.92
C TYR A 202 5.35 -10.51 -6.06
N ALA A 203 4.33 -10.44 -6.91
CA ALA A 203 4.20 -11.25 -8.10
C ALA A 203 4.63 -10.40 -9.31
N ALA A 204 5.75 -10.76 -9.92
CA ALA A 204 6.20 -10.21 -11.19
C ALA A 204 5.68 -11.10 -12.33
N VAL A 205 5.05 -10.47 -13.31
CA VAL A 205 4.55 -11.15 -14.52
C VAL A 205 5.38 -10.71 -15.74
N ASP A 206 5.61 -11.61 -16.69
CA ASP A 206 6.17 -11.25 -17.99
C ASP A 206 5.05 -10.82 -18.95
N ALA A 207 4.93 -9.51 -19.17
CA ALA A 207 3.85 -8.89 -19.94
C ALA A 207 4.24 -7.51 -20.45
N SER A 208 3.42 -6.94 -21.34
CA SER A 208 3.52 -5.53 -21.71
C SER A 208 3.46 -4.64 -20.45
N VAL A 209 4.17 -3.52 -20.49
CA VAL A 209 4.36 -2.67 -19.30
C VAL A 209 3.02 -2.25 -18.68
N GLU A 210 2.01 -1.97 -19.51
CA GLU A 210 0.66 -1.61 -19.06
C GLU A 210 -0.06 -2.78 -18.38
N CYS A 211 0.02 -3.97 -18.98
CA CYS A 211 -0.61 -5.17 -18.44
C CYS A 211 0.06 -5.65 -17.17
N LYS A 212 1.39 -5.57 -17.11
CA LYS A 212 2.19 -5.84 -15.92
C LYS A 212 1.81 -4.89 -14.79
N ALA A 213 1.79 -3.58 -15.05
CA ALA A 213 1.43 -2.59 -14.05
C ALA A 213 -0.03 -2.74 -13.58
N SER A 214 -0.95 -3.10 -14.47
CA SER A 214 -2.35 -3.43 -14.13
C SER A 214 -2.43 -4.67 -13.23
N ALA A 215 -1.79 -5.78 -13.63
CA ALA A 215 -1.79 -7.02 -12.87
C ALA A 215 -1.19 -6.85 -11.47
N GLU A 216 -0.08 -6.12 -11.35
CA GLU A 216 0.56 -5.86 -10.06
C GLU A 216 -0.33 -5.07 -9.11
N VAL A 217 -0.97 -4.00 -9.61
CA VAL A 217 -1.91 -3.21 -8.82
C VAL A 217 -3.06 -4.11 -8.38
N ARG A 218 -3.74 -4.77 -9.31
CA ARG A 218 -4.93 -5.57 -9.01
C ARG A 218 -4.60 -6.73 -8.07
N ALA A 219 -3.48 -7.43 -8.29
CA ALA A 219 -3.02 -8.50 -7.42
C ALA A 219 -2.72 -7.99 -6.00
N THR A 220 -2.05 -6.83 -5.90
CA THR A 220 -1.76 -6.19 -4.60
C THR A 220 -3.03 -5.79 -3.87
N LEU A 221 -4.05 -5.30 -4.58
CA LEU A 221 -5.34 -4.94 -3.98
C LEU A 221 -6.10 -6.17 -3.49
N ASN A 222 -5.95 -7.30 -4.17
CA ASN A 222 -6.57 -8.56 -3.78
C ASN A 222 -5.75 -9.34 -2.73
N THR A 223 -4.62 -8.80 -2.27
CA THR A 223 -3.80 -9.41 -1.22
C THR A 223 -4.57 -9.49 0.10
N THR A 224 -4.59 -10.69 0.68
CA THR A 224 -5.16 -10.94 2.01
C THR A 224 -4.03 -10.93 3.04
N CYS A 225 -4.21 -10.22 4.14
CA CYS A 225 -3.23 -10.16 5.23
C CYS A 225 -3.84 -10.72 6.52
N THR A 226 -3.06 -11.52 7.26
CA THR A 226 -3.47 -12.02 8.57
C THR A 226 -3.62 -10.88 9.58
N GLU A 227 -4.39 -11.13 10.64
CA GLU A 227 -4.55 -10.16 11.73
C GLU A 227 -3.25 -10.10 12.56
N PRO A 228 -2.59 -8.93 12.65
CA PRO A 228 -1.38 -8.79 13.44
C PRO A 228 -1.70 -8.81 14.93
N ARG A 229 -0.72 -9.21 15.74
CA ARG A 229 -0.84 -9.24 17.21
C ARG A 229 0.21 -8.34 17.84
N VAL A 230 -0.21 -7.57 18.83
CA VAL A 230 0.69 -6.78 19.66
C VAL A 230 0.68 -7.40 21.05
N GLU A 231 1.80 -8.01 21.41
CA GLU A 231 2.06 -8.47 22.77
C GLU A 231 2.83 -7.39 23.49
N ILE A 232 2.20 -6.76 24.47
CA ILE A 232 2.89 -5.82 25.36
C ILE A 232 3.59 -6.67 26.41
N VAL A 233 4.91 -6.71 26.36
CA VAL A 233 5.74 -7.37 27.37
C VAL A 233 6.20 -6.30 28.34
N GLU A 234 5.56 -6.27 29.50
CA GLU A 234 5.94 -5.39 30.60
C GLU A 234 7.23 -5.94 31.24
N GLN A 235 8.36 -5.36 30.90
CA GLN A 235 9.62 -5.65 31.58
C GLN A 235 9.88 -4.53 32.58
N ASP A 236 9.78 -4.88 33.86
CA ASP A 236 10.20 -4.04 34.99
C ASP A 236 9.51 -2.65 35.06
N VAL A 237 8.22 -2.53 34.75
CA VAL A 237 7.53 -1.22 34.76
C VAL A 237 6.99 -0.91 36.16
N THR A 238 7.37 0.23 36.75
CA THR A 238 6.68 0.77 37.93
C THR A 238 5.55 1.67 37.46
N ILE A 239 4.31 1.19 37.57
CA ILE A 239 3.11 1.93 37.15
C ILE A 239 2.77 2.96 38.25
N ILE A 240 2.84 4.24 37.90
CA ILE A 240 2.54 5.36 38.82
C ILE A 240 1.02 5.65 38.83
N ASP A 241 0.37 5.53 37.67
CA ASP A 241 -1.07 5.74 37.48
C ASP A 241 -1.63 4.61 36.59
N ASP A 242 -2.24 3.61 37.24
CA ASP A 242 -2.81 2.45 36.54
C ASP A 242 -3.97 2.87 35.63
N SER A 243 -4.72 3.91 35.98
CA SER A 243 -5.89 4.32 35.19
C SER A 243 -5.50 4.89 33.82
N LYS A 244 -4.45 5.71 33.75
CA LYS A 244 -3.94 6.28 32.49
C LYS A 244 -3.19 5.24 31.67
N PHE A 245 -2.44 4.38 32.33
CA PHE A 245 -1.76 3.27 31.68
C PHE A 245 -2.75 2.31 31.01
N GLN A 246 -3.79 1.87 31.72
CA GLN A 246 -4.80 0.96 31.15
C GLN A 246 -5.55 1.60 29.98
N LYS A 247 -5.87 2.90 30.04
CA LYS A 247 -6.47 3.63 28.89
C LYS A 247 -5.56 3.66 27.68
N ALA A 248 -4.28 3.97 27.88
CA ALA A 248 -3.28 3.96 26.81
C ALA A 248 -3.16 2.55 26.18
N MET A 249 -3.10 1.50 27.01
CA MET A 249 -3.02 0.12 26.53
C MET A 249 -4.30 -0.34 25.83
N ALA A 250 -5.48 0.07 26.31
CA ALA A 250 -6.75 -0.22 25.66
C ALA A 250 -6.83 0.43 24.27
N ALA A 251 -6.46 1.71 24.16
CA ALA A 251 -6.39 2.41 22.88
C ALA A 251 -5.45 1.69 21.90
N ILE A 252 -4.24 1.33 22.34
CA ILE A 252 -3.27 0.59 21.52
C ILE A 252 -3.87 -0.75 21.05
N ARG A 253 -4.47 -1.54 21.95
CA ARG A 253 -5.05 -2.85 21.60
C ARG A 253 -6.19 -2.74 20.58
N VAL A 254 -6.99 -1.68 20.63
CA VAL A 254 -8.14 -1.48 19.72
C VAL A 254 -7.70 -0.94 18.35
N GLY A 255 -6.73 -0.03 18.30
CA GLY A 255 -6.32 0.63 17.04
C GLY A 255 -5.15 -0.02 16.32
N MET A 256 -4.16 -0.54 17.06
CA MET A 256 -2.88 -0.95 16.49
C MET A 256 -2.97 -2.12 15.52
N PRO A 257 -3.77 -3.17 15.75
CA PRO A 257 -3.86 -4.27 14.80
C PRO A 257 -4.35 -3.81 13.42
N THR A 258 -5.31 -2.88 13.40
CA THR A 258 -5.81 -2.29 12.15
C THR A 258 -4.72 -1.45 11.48
N ILE A 259 -4.01 -0.61 12.23
CA ILE A 259 -2.92 0.22 11.68
C ILE A 259 -1.79 -0.63 11.11
N LEU A 260 -1.38 -1.70 11.78
CA LEU A 260 -0.31 -2.59 11.30
C LEU A 260 -0.71 -3.31 10.01
N ARG A 261 -1.95 -3.81 9.95
CA ARG A 261 -2.48 -4.46 8.75
C ARG A 261 -2.59 -3.49 7.58
N VAL A 262 -3.15 -2.31 7.83
CA VAL A 262 -3.29 -1.25 6.82
C VAL A 262 -1.92 -0.73 6.39
N GLY A 263 -0.97 -0.58 7.31
CA GLY A 263 0.40 -0.18 7.01
C GLY A 263 1.12 -1.16 6.09
N LYS A 264 0.92 -2.47 6.29
CA LYS A 264 1.47 -3.48 5.38
C LYS A 264 0.80 -3.48 4.01
N LYS A 265 -0.53 -3.31 3.94
CA LYS A 265 -1.22 -3.12 2.65
C LYS A 265 -0.76 -1.84 1.95
N ALA A 266 -0.61 -0.74 2.68
CA ALA A 266 -0.11 0.53 2.18
C ALA A 266 1.31 0.41 1.62
N GLU A 267 2.20 -0.34 2.29
CA GLU A 267 3.56 -0.60 1.79
C GLU A 267 3.52 -1.31 0.43
N LEU A 268 2.68 -2.34 0.29
CA LEU A 268 2.51 -3.07 -0.98
C LEU A 268 1.93 -2.15 -2.06
N VAL A 269 0.86 -1.42 -1.74
CA VAL A 269 0.20 -0.48 -2.65
C VAL A 269 1.14 0.63 -3.09
N ALA A 270 1.99 1.17 -2.19
CA ALA A 270 2.96 2.20 -2.52
C ALA A 270 4.02 1.70 -3.52
N ARG A 271 4.51 0.46 -3.36
CA ARG A 271 5.43 -0.15 -4.32
C ARG A 271 4.77 -0.32 -5.70
N ALA A 272 3.54 -0.83 -5.72
CA ALA A 272 2.75 -0.95 -6.95
C ALA A 272 2.56 0.44 -7.60
N ALA A 273 2.19 1.46 -6.83
CA ALA A 273 2.02 2.82 -7.30
C ALA A 273 3.32 3.42 -7.89
N VAL A 274 4.50 3.11 -7.34
CA VAL A 274 5.79 3.54 -7.90
C VAL A 274 6.07 2.90 -9.25
N LEU A 275 5.83 1.59 -9.39
CA LEU A 275 5.98 0.87 -10.67
C LEU A 275 4.97 1.38 -11.70
N TRP A 276 3.76 1.66 -11.24
CA TRP A 276 2.69 2.24 -12.02
C TRP A 276 3.01 3.66 -12.50
N GLY A 277 3.60 4.50 -11.63
CA GLY A 277 4.09 5.83 -11.99
C GLY A 277 5.23 5.82 -13.00
N LYS A 278 6.14 4.84 -12.93
CA LYS A 278 7.18 4.63 -13.95
C LYS A 278 6.56 4.27 -15.31
N THR A 279 5.56 3.42 -15.30
CA THR A 279 4.79 3.02 -16.49
C THR A 279 4.11 4.21 -17.14
N LEU A 280 3.43 5.04 -16.34
CA LEU A 280 2.84 6.31 -16.81
C LEU A 280 3.86 7.26 -17.42
N GLY A 281 5.02 7.41 -16.78
CA GLY A 281 6.11 8.21 -17.33
C GLY A 281 6.59 7.71 -18.70
N GLY A 282 6.59 6.40 -18.92
CA GLY A 282 6.89 5.79 -20.23
C GLY A 282 5.80 6.10 -21.25
N LEU A 283 4.53 5.94 -20.86
CA LEU A 283 3.37 6.07 -21.73
C LEU A 283 3.08 7.53 -22.17
N VAL A 284 3.34 8.51 -21.30
CA VAL A 284 3.25 9.94 -21.65
C VAL A 284 4.27 10.31 -22.73
N ARG A 285 5.43 9.64 -22.77
CA ARG A 285 6.46 9.88 -23.80
C ARG A 285 6.11 9.23 -25.14
N SER A 286 5.28 8.19 -25.16
CA SER A 286 4.80 7.52 -26.39
C SER A 286 3.48 8.10 -26.92
N THR A 287 3.06 9.27 -26.44
CA THR A 287 1.81 9.94 -26.82
C THR A 287 1.63 10.16 -28.33
N GLY A 288 2.71 10.22 -29.12
CA GLY A 288 2.65 10.29 -30.57
C GLY A 288 2.01 9.05 -31.24
N GLU A 289 2.28 7.86 -30.73
CA GLU A 289 1.69 6.60 -31.25
C GLU A 289 0.24 6.44 -30.80
N LEU A 290 -0.09 6.90 -29.59
CA LEU A 290 -1.48 6.89 -29.08
C LEU A 290 -2.41 7.79 -29.91
N ILE A 291 -1.94 8.92 -30.43
CA ILE A 291 -2.74 9.81 -31.28
C ILE A 291 -3.16 9.10 -32.58
N ALA A 292 -2.26 8.29 -33.16
CA ALA A 292 -2.54 7.56 -34.39
C ALA A 292 -3.58 6.45 -34.18
N ASP A 293 -3.53 5.76 -33.04
CA ASP A 293 -4.39 4.59 -32.76
C ASP A 293 -5.74 4.93 -32.11
N LEU A 294 -5.86 6.09 -31.45
CA LEU A 294 -7.07 6.47 -30.71
C LEU A 294 -7.87 7.61 -31.36
N GLY A 295 -7.30 8.31 -32.35
CA GLY A 295 -7.97 9.37 -33.09
C GLY A 295 -8.57 10.44 -32.16
N GLU A 296 -9.87 10.72 -32.30
CA GLU A 296 -10.58 11.73 -31.51
C GLU A 296 -10.69 11.38 -30.01
N ARG A 297 -10.57 10.10 -29.64
CA ARG A 297 -10.67 9.67 -28.23
C ARG A 297 -9.42 9.98 -27.42
N THR A 298 -8.33 10.38 -28.08
CA THR A 298 -7.06 10.72 -27.44
C THR A 298 -7.19 11.85 -26.42
N LEU A 299 -8.04 12.85 -26.68
CA LEU A 299 -8.27 13.96 -25.73
C LEU A 299 -8.95 13.48 -24.44
N CYS A 300 -9.92 12.57 -24.56
CA CYS A 300 -10.60 12.01 -23.40
C CYS A 300 -9.66 11.10 -22.59
N VAL A 301 -8.97 10.20 -23.28
CA VAL A 301 -7.97 9.31 -22.69
C VAL A 301 -6.86 10.11 -22.00
N GLY A 302 -6.36 11.17 -22.65
CA GLY A 302 -5.38 12.09 -22.08
C GLY A 302 -5.88 12.77 -20.81
N GLY A 303 -7.17 13.13 -20.74
CA GLY A 303 -7.81 13.64 -19.53
C GLY A 303 -7.82 12.60 -18.39
N GLN A 304 -8.15 11.34 -18.69
CA GLN A 304 -8.13 10.25 -17.70
C GLN A 304 -6.70 9.92 -17.25
N PHE A 305 -5.70 10.06 -18.11
CA PHE A 305 -4.29 9.97 -17.73
C PHE A 305 -3.85 11.09 -16.81
N ALA A 306 -4.25 12.33 -17.11
CA ALA A 306 -3.97 13.46 -16.21
C ALA A 306 -4.62 13.23 -14.84
N ALA A 307 -5.84 12.70 -14.79
CA ALA A 307 -6.50 12.30 -13.55
C ALA A 307 -5.74 11.17 -12.82
N SER A 308 -5.21 10.20 -13.56
CA SER A 308 -4.36 9.12 -13.03
C SER A 308 -3.07 9.64 -12.38
N ILE A 309 -2.42 10.63 -13.01
CA ILE A 309 -1.23 11.29 -12.46
C ILE A 309 -1.58 12.09 -11.20
N ALA A 310 -2.72 12.81 -11.22
CA ALA A 310 -3.19 13.54 -10.05
C ALA A 310 -3.53 12.60 -8.89
N ALA A 311 -4.14 11.44 -9.18
CA ALA A 311 -4.41 10.41 -8.18
C ALA A 311 -3.11 9.88 -7.55
N LEU A 312 -2.05 9.64 -8.34
CA LEU A 312 -0.75 9.26 -7.80
C LEU A 312 -0.14 10.30 -6.85
N ALA A 313 -0.23 11.59 -7.18
CA ALA A 313 0.23 12.65 -6.30
C ALA A 313 -0.57 12.70 -4.99
N GLN A 314 -1.88 12.42 -5.05
CA GLN A 314 -2.72 12.32 -3.85
C GLN A 314 -2.39 11.09 -3.02
N ILE A 315 -2.10 9.95 -3.66
CA ILE A 315 -1.65 8.71 -3.03
C ILE A 315 -0.37 8.94 -2.24
N GLU A 316 0.64 9.58 -2.85
CA GLU A 316 1.89 9.93 -2.17
C GLU A 316 1.64 10.85 -0.96
N ALA A 317 0.78 11.85 -1.13
CA ALA A 317 0.40 12.75 -0.04
C ALA A 317 -0.33 12.02 1.11
N ARG A 318 -1.24 11.08 0.82
CA ARG A 318 -1.96 10.27 1.82
C ARG A 318 -1.02 9.32 2.57
N PHE A 319 -0.07 8.70 1.88
CA PHE A 319 0.86 7.76 2.51
C PHE A 319 1.97 8.45 3.31
N SER A 320 2.35 9.68 2.97
CA SER A 320 3.30 10.47 3.78
C SER A 320 2.85 10.61 5.26
N VAL A 321 1.54 10.80 5.47
CA VAL A 321 0.93 10.93 6.81
C VAL A 321 0.95 9.60 7.57
N SER A 322 0.71 8.49 6.87
CA SER A 322 0.71 7.16 7.49
C SER A 322 2.10 6.77 8.02
N ILE A 323 3.16 7.22 7.34
CA ILE A 323 4.55 6.99 7.73
C ILE A 323 4.92 7.85 8.96
N GLU A 324 4.51 9.13 9.01
CA GLU A 324 4.73 10.00 10.17
C GLU A 324 4.03 9.48 11.44
N VAL A 325 2.79 8.97 11.32
CA VAL A 325 2.05 8.38 12.44
C VAL A 325 2.69 7.06 12.89
N SER A 326 3.11 6.21 11.96
CA SER A 326 3.79 4.95 12.29
C SER A 326 5.16 5.19 12.94
N ALA A 327 5.89 6.21 12.47
CA ALA A 327 7.17 6.62 13.04
C ALA A 327 7.02 7.23 14.43
N SER A 328 5.99 8.04 14.67
CA SER A 328 5.74 8.65 16.00
C SER A 328 5.26 7.61 17.03
N ILE A 329 4.50 6.60 16.62
CA ILE A 329 4.12 5.47 17.49
C ILE A 329 5.32 4.56 17.77
N SER A 330 6.12 4.24 16.74
CA SER A 330 7.34 3.45 16.92
C SER A 330 8.40 4.22 17.72
N ALA A 331 8.41 5.55 17.63
CA ALA A 331 9.25 6.43 18.44
C ALA A 331 8.71 6.61 19.86
N SER A 332 7.41 6.58 20.13
CA SER A 332 6.91 6.59 21.53
C SER A 332 7.09 5.22 22.21
N ALA A 333 6.93 4.13 21.46
CA ALA A 333 7.26 2.77 21.91
C ALA A 333 8.77 2.47 21.94
N GLY A 334 9.58 3.25 21.20
CA GLY A 334 11.02 3.03 21.01
C GLY A 334 11.95 4.11 21.56
N ALA A 335 11.48 5.33 21.87
CA ALA A 335 12.26 6.37 22.54
C ALA A 335 12.32 6.16 24.06
N SER A 336 11.42 5.35 24.61
CA SER A 336 11.59 4.71 25.91
C SER A 336 12.54 3.50 25.83
N ALA A 337 13.14 3.25 24.65
CA ALA A 337 14.06 2.17 24.36
C ALA A 337 15.51 2.63 24.09
N GLN A 338 16.03 3.57 24.87
CA GLN A 338 17.48 3.84 24.96
C GLN A 338 17.97 3.78 26.40
#